data_AF-X1LJU7-F1
#
_entry.id   AF-X1LJU7-F1
#
_cell.length_a   1.000
_cell.length_b   1.000
_cell.length_c   1.000
_cell.angle_alpha   90.00
_cell.angle_beta   90.00
_cell.angle_gamma   90.00
#
_symmetry.space_group_name_H-M   'P 1'
#
loop_
_entity.id
_entity.type
_entity.pdbx_description
1 polymer ?
#
loop_
_entity_poly.entity_id
_entity_poly.type
_entity_poly.pdbx_seq_one_letter_code
_entity_poly.pdbx_strand_id
1 'polypeptide(L)' 'MPYPAYMEESIHKVAATRPSRLEETFSRIPQAEREGLVNEFHPDYKKEYLRELKIGPNKGIIWQEHWRNGP' A
#
# COMPACT_ATOMS: atom_id res chain seq x y z
N MET A 1 -9.15 9.15 24.61
CA MET A 1 -10.41 9.60 23.97
C MET A 1 -11.05 8.37 23.37
N PRO A 2 -12.23 7.92 23.82
CA PRO A 2 -12.93 6.81 23.17
C PRO A 2 -13.36 7.22 21.76
N TYR A 3 -13.51 6.26 20.86
CA TYR A 3 -14.05 6.53 19.53
C TYR A 3 -15.49 7.07 19.65
N PRO A 4 -15.94 7.93 18.73
CA PRO A 4 -17.32 8.40 18.70
C PRO A 4 -18.33 7.24 18.62
N ALA A 5 -19.50 7.39 19.25
CA ALA A 5 -20.52 6.34 19.33
C ALA A 5 -20.97 5.80 17.96
N TYR A 6 -21.00 6.64 16.92
CA TYR A 6 -21.36 6.20 15.57
C TYR A 6 -20.36 5.20 14.96
N MET A 7 -19.14 5.10 15.51
CA MET A 7 -18.14 4.14 15.04
C MET A 7 -18.29 2.75 15.64
N GLU A 8 -19.11 2.56 16.68
CA GLU A 8 -19.28 1.26 17.35
C GLU A 8 -19.71 0.16 16.37
N GLU A 9 -20.67 0.45 15.48
CA GLU A 9 -21.10 -0.50 14.45
C GLU A 9 -19.96 -0.91 13.50
N SER A 10 -19.11 0.04 13.13
CA SER A 10 -17.95 -0.23 12.28
C SER A 10 -16.91 -1.09 13.01
N ILE A 11 -16.72 -0.84 14.31
CA ILE A 11 -15.83 -1.63 15.16
C ILE A 11 -16.33 -3.07 15.24
N HIS A 12 -17.63 -3.30 15.43
CA HIS A 12 -18.22 -4.63 15.46
C HIS A 12 -18.05 -5.39 14.14
N LYS A 13 -18.24 -4.72 12.99
CA LYS A 13 -18.02 -5.33 11.65
C LYS A 13 -16.56 -5.76 11.46
N VAL A 14 -15.61 -4.93 11.89
CA VAL A 14 -14.17 -5.26 11.82
C VAL A 14 -13.83 -6.42 12.76
N ALA A 15 -14.38 -6.42 13.98
CA ALA A 15 -14.13 -7.50 14.94
C ALA A 15 -14.68 -8.85 14.46
N ALA A 16 -15.88 -8.85 13.86
CA ALA A 16 -16.52 -10.06 13.35
C ALA A 16 -15.74 -10.72 12.19
N THR A 17 -15.03 -9.94 11.37
CA THR A 17 -14.26 -10.46 10.21
C THR A 17 -12.82 -10.86 10.56
N ARG A 18 -12.36 -10.56 11.78
CA ARG A 18 -10.99 -10.82 12.24
C ARG A 18 -10.54 -12.29 12.15
N PRO A 19 -11.34 -13.31 12.54
CA PRO A 19 -10.88 -14.70 12.44
C PRO A 19 -10.70 -15.14 10.98
N SER A 20 -11.64 -14.81 10.09
CA SER A 20 -11.55 -15.14 8.65
C SER A 20 -10.31 -14.50 8.00
N ARG A 21 -10.09 -13.20 8.24
CA ARG A 21 -8.96 -12.46 7.66
C ARG A 21 -7.59 -12.93 8.14
N LEU A 22 -7.52 -13.66 9.26
CA LEU A 22 -6.26 -14.20 9.76
C LEU A 22 -5.78 -15.36 8.89
N GLU A 23 -6.71 -16.14 8.34
CA GLU A 23 -6.43 -17.32 7.53
C GLU A 23 -6.43 -17.02 6.02
N GLU A 24 -7.08 -15.92 5.62
CA GLU A 24 -7.11 -15.47 4.23
C GLU A 24 -5.73 -15.03 3.71
N THR A 25 -5.24 -15.72 2.69
CA THR A 25 -4.06 -15.31 1.92
C THR A 25 -4.45 -14.93 0.50
N PHE A 26 -4.10 -13.71 0.08
CA PHE A 26 -4.30 -13.26 -1.29
C PHE A 26 -3.03 -13.46 -2.11
N SER A 27 -3.19 -13.92 -3.35
CA SER A 27 -2.09 -13.98 -4.31
C SER A 27 -1.53 -12.58 -4.55
N ARG A 28 -0.20 -12.48 -4.62
CA ARG A 28 0.44 -11.23 -5.02
C ARG A 28 0.13 -10.94 -6.47
N ILE A 29 -0.28 -9.71 -6.75
CA ILE A 29 -0.42 -9.20 -8.12
C ILE A 29 0.95 -9.21 -8.82
N PRO A 30 1.02 -9.62 -10.10
CA PRO A 30 2.23 -9.47 -10.90
C PRO A 30 2.70 -8.02 -11.00
N GLN A 31 4.00 -7.83 -11.16
CA GLN A 31 4.62 -6.50 -11.28
C GLN A 31 3.98 -5.65 -12.40
N ALA A 32 3.75 -6.25 -13.57
CA ALA A 32 3.20 -5.56 -14.73
C ALA A 32 1.75 -5.08 -14.50
N GLU A 33 0.93 -5.91 -13.85
CA GLU A 33 -0.46 -5.56 -13.52
C GLU A 33 -0.50 -4.44 -12.47
N ARG A 34 0.38 -4.51 -11.47
CA ARG A 34 0.54 -3.46 -10.46
C ARG A 34 0.88 -2.11 -11.09
N GLU A 35 1.76 -2.09 -12.08
CA GLU A 35 2.12 -0.85 -12.78
C GLU A 35 0.91 -0.24 -13.50
N GLY A 36 0.10 -1.04 -14.19
CA GLY A 36 -1.15 -0.57 -14.81
C GLY A 36 -2.11 0.04 -13.78
N LEU A 37 -2.37 -0.70 -12.70
CA LEU A 37 -3.31 -0.30 -11.65
C LEU A 37 -2.91 1.01 -10.97
N VAL A 38 -1.63 1.17 -10.62
CA VAL A 38 -1.16 2.37 -9.92
C VAL A 38 -1.15 3.59 -10.86
N ASN A 39 -0.84 3.42 -12.16
CA ASN A 39 -0.97 4.52 -13.12
C ASN A 39 -2.43 4.99 -13.29
N GLU A 40 -3.40 4.08 -13.18
CA GLU A 40 -4.81 4.39 -13.40
C GLU A 40 -5.48 5.01 -12.16
N PHE A 41 -5.23 4.44 -10.98
CA PHE A 41 -6.00 4.76 -9.77
C PHE A 41 -5.26 5.61 -8.74
N HIS A 42 -3.94 5.80 -8.87
CA HIS A 42 -3.17 6.59 -7.91
C HIS A 42 -2.90 8.01 -8.46
N PRO A 43 -3.59 9.05 -7.97
CA PRO A 43 -3.51 10.40 -8.55
C PRO A 43 -2.10 11.01 -8.50
N ASP A 44 -1.29 10.62 -7.51
CA ASP A 44 0.07 11.13 -7.34
C ASP A 44 1.17 10.24 -7.93
N TYR A 45 0.81 9.14 -8.59
CA TYR A 45 1.82 8.24 -9.13
C TYR A 45 2.44 8.82 -10.41
N LYS A 46 3.74 9.13 -10.35
CA LYS A 46 4.50 9.55 -11.53
C LYS A 46 5.73 8.68 -11.70
N LYS A 47 5.87 8.10 -12.89
CA LYS A 47 7.03 7.26 -13.22
C LYS A 47 8.35 8.02 -13.14
N GLU A 48 8.32 9.34 -13.31
CA GLU A 48 9.49 10.22 -13.21
C GLU A 48 10.14 10.23 -11.82
N TYR A 49 9.37 9.90 -10.77
CA TYR A 49 9.89 9.82 -9.41
C TYR A 49 10.51 8.46 -9.10
N LEU A 50 10.52 7.51 -10.04
CA LEU A 50 11.12 6.21 -9.87
C LEU A 50 12.61 6.26 -10.21
N ARG A 51 13.46 5.72 -9.34
CA ARG A 51 14.91 5.62 -9.55
C ARG A 51 15.43 4.24 -9.19
N GLU A 52 16.56 3.86 -9.77
CA GLU A 52 17.26 2.65 -9.36
C GLU A 52 17.97 2.84 -8.00
N LEU A 53 17.77 1.89 -7.09
CA LEU A 53 18.47 1.86 -5.81
C LEU A 53 19.92 1.39 -6.01
N LYS A 54 20.90 2.20 -5.63
CA LYS A 54 22.32 1.88 -5.84
C LYS A 54 22.98 1.06 -4.71
N ILE A 55 22.37 1.01 -3.53
CA ILE A 55 22.98 0.45 -2.30
C ILE A 55 21.91 -0.32 -1.51
N GLY A 56 22.32 -1.42 -0.85
CA GLY A 56 21.50 -2.20 0.08
C GLY A 56 20.98 -3.51 -0.51
N PRO A 57 20.18 -4.29 0.26
CA PRO A 57 19.64 -5.58 -0.18
C PRO A 57 18.77 -5.49 -1.42
N ASN A 58 18.15 -4.33 -1.65
CA ASN A 58 17.29 -4.04 -2.78
C ASN A 58 18.02 -3.28 -3.90
N LYS A 59 19.36 -3.33 -3.94
CA LYS A 59 20.15 -2.72 -5.01
C LYS A 59 19.71 -3.26 -6.38
N GLY A 60 19.56 -2.37 -7.36
CA GLY A 60 19.08 -2.68 -8.71
C GLY A 60 17.55 -2.66 -8.86
N ILE A 61 16.80 -2.45 -7.77
CA ILE A 61 15.33 -2.32 -7.83
C ILE A 61 14.95 -0.85 -8.05
N ILE A 62 13.90 -0.63 -8.84
CA ILE A 62 13.31 0.68 -9.08
C ILE A 62 12.40 1.07 -7.90
N TRP A 63 12.62 2.25 -7.31
CA TRP A 63 11.94 2.73 -6.10
C TRP A 63 11.49 4.19 -6.23
N GLN A 64 10.37 4.56 -5.60
CA GLN A 64 9.85 5.93 -5.63
C GLN A 64 10.69 6.86 -4.72
N GLU A 65 11.15 7.98 -5.27
CA GLU A 65 12.06 8.94 -4.63
C GLU A 65 11.34 10.04 -3.84
N HIS A 66 10.00 10.13 -3.90
CA HIS A 66 9.25 11.28 -3.40
C HIS A 66 9.53 11.65 -1.92
N TRP A 67 10.03 10.73 -1.09
CA TRP A 67 10.35 10.95 0.33
C TRP A 67 11.82 11.27 0.64
N ARG A 68 12.74 11.29 -0.35
CA ARG A 68 14.17 11.53 -0.08
C ARG A 68 14.49 13.01 0.12
N ASN A 69 13.70 13.88 -0.49
CA ASN A 69 13.75 15.31 -0.29
C ASN A 69 12.45 15.67 0.44
N GLY A 70 12.49 15.67 1.78
CA GLY A 70 11.39 16.23 2.58
C GLY A 70 11.13 17.70 2.20
N PRO A 71 10.01 18.28 2.65
CA PRO A 71 9.72 19.70 2.41
C PRO A 71 10.87 20.62 2.84
#